data_AF-A0A970BG63-F1
#
_entry.id   AF-A0A970BG63-F1
#
_cell.length_a   1.000
_cell.length_b   1.000
_cell.length_c   1.000
_cell.angle_alpha   90.00
_cell.angle_beta   90.00
_cell.angle_gamma   90.00
#
_symmetry.space_group_name_H-M   'P 1'
#
loop_
_entity.id
_entity.type
_entity.pdbx_description
1 polymer ?
#
loop_
_entity_poly.entity_id
_entity_poly.type
_entity_poly.pdbx_seq_one_letter_code
_entity_poly.pdbx_strand_id
1 'polypeptide(L)'
;SQQWASVEEMMYVVGATQDKLFSRVRKIVPNHFLLVPGIGAQGGSLEAVCKVGMNSSCGLLVNSSRAIIYAENSEDFATAAGKEAQKVQLEMAEMLNKYL
;
A
#
# COMPACT_ATOMS: atom_id res chain seq x y z
N SER A 1 8.50 5.00 -20.41
CA SER A 1 9.31 5.09 -19.19
C SER A 1 10.21 3.86 -18.97
N GLN A 2 9.75 2.66 -19.29
CA GLN A 2 10.52 1.42 -19.03
C GLN A 2 11.79 1.24 -19.90
N GLN A 3 12.19 2.25 -20.66
CA GLN A 3 13.44 2.29 -21.41
C GLN A 3 14.50 3.19 -20.75
N TRP A 4 14.14 4.01 -19.74
CA TRP A 4 15.06 4.95 -19.08
C TRP A 4 15.48 4.55 -17.66
N ALA A 5 14.78 3.59 -17.05
CA ALA A 5 15.09 3.09 -15.73
C ALA A 5 14.57 1.64 -15.59
N SER A 6 15.26 0.84 -14.77
CA SER A 6 14.91 -0.55 -14.48
C SER A 6 13.82 -0.67 -13.41
N VAL A 7 13.40 -1.92 -13.13
CA VAL A 7 12.46 -2.24 -12.05
C VAL A 7 12.98 -1.88 -10.66
N GLU A 8 14.30 -1.75 -10.50
CA GLU A 8 14.96 -1.41 -9.23
C GLU A 8 15.06 0.10 -9.01
N GLU A 9 15.02 0.88 -10.08
CA GLU A 9 15.23 2.33 -10.07
C GLU A 9 13.93 3.13 -10.19
N MET A 10 12.81 2.45 -10.48
CA MET A 10 11.53 3.09 -10.79
C MET A 10 10.35 2.45 -10.06
N MET A 11 9.52 3.30 -9.49
CA MET A 11 8.22 2.95 -8.92
C MET A 11 7.13 3.84 -9.50
N TYR A 12 5.88 3.42 -9.38
CA TYR A 12 4.73 4.21 -9.82
C TYR A 12 3.78 4.46 -8.65
N VAL A 13 3.22 5.66 -8.59
CA VAL A 13 2.19 6.00 -7.60
C VAL A 13 0.83 5.72 -8.19
N VAL A 14 0.04 4.85 -7.53
CA VAL A 14 -1.30 4.48 -7.98
C VAL A 14 -2.26 4.56 -6.81
N GLY A 15 -3.27 5.43 -6.92
CA GLY A 15 -4.28 5.61 -5.88
C GLY A 15 -5.18 4.38 -5.73
N ALA A 16 -5.57 4.08 -4.49
CA ALA A 16 -6.33 2.90 -4.11
C ALA A 16 -7.83 2.92 -4.49
N THR A 17 -8.35 4.00 -5.07
CA THR A 17 -9.79 4.22 -5.27
C THR A 17 -10.30 3.79 -6.66
N GLN A 18 -9.42 3.32 -7.55
CA GLN A 18 -9.78 2.99 -8.94
C GLN A 18 -9.30 1.58 -9.33
N ASP A 19 -9.96 0.54 -8.85
CA ASP A 19 -9.60 -0.88 -9.07
C ASP A 19 -9.33 -1.24 -10.55
N LYS A 20 -10.15 -0.74 -11.48
CA LYS A 20 -10.00 -0.98 -12.92
C LYS A 20 -8.70 -0.35 -13.47
N LEU A 21 -8.37 0.85 -13.02
CA LEU A 21 -7.13 1.52 -13.40
C LEU A 21 -5.94 0.77 -12.79
N PHE A 22 -6.06 0.36 -11.52
CA PHE A 22 -5.00 -0.36 -10.81
C PHE A 22 -4.61 -1.64 -11.54
N SER A 23 -5.61 -2.48 -11.89
CA SER A 23 -5.37 -3.71 -12.65
C SER A 23 -4.73 -3.44 -14.01
N ARG A 24 -5.13 -2.36 -14.70
CA ARG A 24 -4.54 -1.97 -15.98
C ARG A 24 -3.08 -1.53 -15.82
N VAL A 25 -2.77 -0.74 -14.79
CA VAL A 25 -1.39 -0.33 -14.49
C VAL A 25 -0.54 -1.55 -14.17
N ARG A 26 -1.01 -2.47 -13.31
CA ARG A 26 -0.28 -3.69 -12.98
C ARG A 26 0.06 -4.54 -14.22
N LYS A 27 -0.86 -4.63 -15.19
CA LYS A 27 -0.58 -5.31 -16.47
C LYS A 27 0.52 -4.64 -17.30
N ILE A 28 0.63 -3.32 -17.23
CA ILE A 28 1.65 -2.54 -17.97
C ILE A 28 3.01 -2.61 -17.26
N VAL A 29 3.01 -2.60 -15.92
CA VAL A 29 4.22 -2.63 -15.08
C VAL A 29 4.19 -3.82 -14.10
N PRO A 30 4.33 -5.07 -14.60
CA PRO A 30 4.09 -6.27 -13.79
C PRO A 30 5.04 -6.40 -12.60
N ASN A 31 6.29 -5.98 -12.77
CA ASN A 31 7.36 -6.23 -11.80
C ASN A 31 7.80 -4.99 -11.01
N HIS A 32 7.30 -3.79 -11.35
CA HIS A 32 7.66 -2.58 -10.61
C HIS A 32 6.89 -2.49 -9.31
N PHE A 33 7.48 -1.89 -8.27
CA PHE A 33 6.73 -1.52 -7.08
C PHE A 33 5.70 -0.44 -7.39
N LEU A 34 4.50 -0.60 -6.81
CA LEU A 34 3.48 0.44 -6.82
C LEU A 34 3.36 1.03 -5.42
N LEU A 35 3.58 2.34 -5.32
CA LEU A 35 3.29 3.11 -4.12
C LEU A 35 1.79 3.40 -4.07
N VAL A 36 1.13 2.95 -3.01
CA VAL A 36 -0.31 3.06 -2.82
C VAL A 36 -0.62 4.02 -1.67
N PRO A 37 -0.93 5.29 -1.96
CA PRO A 37 -1.39 6.23 -0.96
C PRO A 37 -2.89 6.07 -0.68
N GLY A 38 -3.30 6.44 0.53
CA GLY A 38 -4.71 6.72 0.84
C GLY A 38 -5.58 5.52 1.24
N ILE A 39 -4.98 4.40 1.62
CA ILE A 39 -5.72 3.28 2.22
C ILE A 39 -6.39 3.73 3.54
N GLY A 40 -7.64 3.32 3.73
CA GLY A 40 -8.47 3.65 4.89
C GLY A 40 -9.03 5.08 4.86
N ALA A 41 -8.16 6.09 5.02
CA ALA A 41 -8.59 7.49 5.19
C ALA A 41 -9.24 8.11 3.94
N GLN A 42 -8.97 7.59 2.74
CA GLN A 42 -9.57 8.06 1.48
C GLN A 42 -10.60 7.06 0.92
N GLY A 43 -11.05 6.09 1.73
CA GLY A 43 -12.02 5.08 1.32
C GLY A 43 -11.45 3.96 0.43
N GLY A 44 -10.13 3.93 0.21
CA GLY A 44 -9.47 2.82 -0.48
C GLY A 44 -9.39 1.58 0.41
N SER A 45 -9.81 0.43 -0.12
CA SER A 45 -9.74 -0.87 0.57
C SER A 45 -8.38 -1.51 0.34
N LEU A 46 -7.69 -1.88 1.44
CA LEU A 46 -6.43 -2.62 1.38
C LEU A 46 -6.59 -3.94 0.63
N GLU A 47 -7.64 -4.69 0.98
CA GLU A 47 -7.96 -5.98 0.35
C GLU A 47 -8.18 -5.86 -1.16
N ALA A 48 -8.97 -4.86 -1.60
CA ALA A 48 -9.23 -4.65 -3.03
C ALA A 48 -7.93 -4.39 -3.81
N VAL A 49 -7.05 -3.55 -3.25
CA VAL A 49 -5.75 -3.26 -3.85
C VAL A 49 -4.85 -4.48 -3.86
N CYS A 50 -4.75 -5.22 -2.76
CA CYS A 50 -3.91 -6.42 -2.69
C CYS A 50 -4.35 -7.46 -3.73
N LYS A 51 -5.66 -7.71 -3.84
CA LYS A 51 -6.24 -8.69 -4.76
C LYS A 51 -5.89 -8.45 -6.23
N VAL A 52 -5.88 -7.20 -6.68
CA VAL A 52 -5.65 -6.84 -8.10
C VAL A 52 -4.24 -6.31 -8.37
N GLY A 53 -3.52 -5.97 -7.31
CA GLY A 53 -2.29 -5.22 -7.35
C GLY A 53 -1.04 -6.00 -6.97
N MET A 54 -1.17 -7.12 -6.26
CA MET A 54 -0.03 -7.95 -5.91
C MET A 54 0.56 -8.68 -7.13
N ASN A 55 1.87 -8.92 -7.10
CA ASN A 55 2.57 -9.85 -7.97
C ASN A 55 3.20 -10.98 -7.13
N SER A 56 4.01 -11.85 -7.74
CA SER A 56 4.66 -12.99 -7.05
C SER A 56 5.63 -12.60 -5.93
N SER A 57 5.93 -11.31 -5.76
CA SER A 57 6.76 -10.77 -4.67
C SER A 57 6.02 -9.66 -3.91
N CYS A 58 4.69 -9.69 -3.85
CA CYS A 58 3.81 -8.60 -3.41
C CYS A 58 3.87 -7.36 -4.32
N GLY A 59 5.01 -6.68 -4.45
CA GLY A 59 5.18 -5.56 -5.39
C GLY A 59 4.34 -4.32 -5.09
N LEU A 60 3.87 -4.17 -3.84
CA LEU A 60 3.10 -3.04 -3.34
C LEU A 60 3.81 -2.40 -2.15
N LEU A 61 3.79 -1.06 -2.10
CA LEU A 61 4.22 -0.27 -0.94
C LEU A 61 3.04 0.58 -0.49
N VAL A 62 2.40 0.20 0.60
CA VAL A 62 1.21 0.90 1.11
C VAL A 62 1.63 1.98 2.10
N ASN A 63 1.20 3.22 1.84
CA ASN A 63 1.47 4.34 2.74
C ASN A 63 0.32 4.54 3.73
N SER A 64 0.65 4.52 5.03
CA SER A 64 -0.21 4.96 6.12
C SER A 64 0.59 5.96 6.98
N SER A 65 0.16 7.22 7.02
CA SER A 65 0.89 8.28 7.74
C SER A 65 0.01 8.98 8.76
N ARG A 66 -0.98 9.78 8.33
CA ARG A 66 -1.82 10.57 9.25
C ARG A 66 -2.55 9.73 10.30
N ALA A 67 -3.02 8.53 9.91
CA ALA A 67 -3.70 7.61 10.83
C ALA A 67 -2.78 7.09 11.95
N ILE A 68 -1.47 7.03 11.71
CA ILE A 68 -0.47 6.58 12.68
C ILE A 68 0.08 7.78 13.48
N ILE A 69 0.55 8.82 12.78
CA ILE A 69 1.23 9.97 13.38
C ILE A 69 0.28 10.79 14.26
N TYR A 70 -1.00 10.90 13.86
CA TYR A 70 -2.01 11.68 14.58
C TYR A 70 -3.04 10.79 15.29
N ALA A 71 -2.66 9.56 15.64
CA ALA A 71 -3.50 8.66 16.41
C ALA A 71 -3.87 9.25 17.79
N GLU A 72 -2.96 10.04 18.37
CA GLU A 72 -3.15 10.69 19.67
C GLU A 72 -2.32 11.99 19.76
N ASN A 73 -2.81 12.97 20.52
CA ASN A 73 -2.19 14.28 20.71
C ASN A 73 -1.66 14.50 22.15
N SER A 74 -1.70 13.48 23.00
CA SER A 74 -1.20 13.54 24.38
C SER A 74 0.26 13.08 24.46
N GLU A 75 0.83 13.04 25.67
CA GLU A 75 2.17 12.49 25.91
C GLU A 75 2.28 10.99 25.56
N ASP A 76 1.15 10.28 25.44
CA ASP A 76 1.08 8.87 25.06
C ASP A 76 1.17 8.63 23.53
N PHE A 77 1.41 9.67 22.73
CA PHE A 77 1.42 9.61 21.26
C PHE A 77 2.28 8.47 20.69
N ALA A 78 3.44 8.19 21.30
CA ALA A 78 4.34 7.15 20.82
C ALA A 78 3.73 5.75 20.98
N THR A 79 3.05 5.52 22.11
CA THR A 79 2.33 4.27 22.38
C THR A 79 1.16 4.10 21.42
N ALA A 80 0.38 5.17 21.20
CA ALA A 80 -0.76 5.15 20.28
C ALA A 80 -0.32 4.92 18.83
N ALA A 81 0.71 5.64 18.36
CA ALA A 81 1.28 5.44 17.02
C ALA A 81 1.80 4.00 16.84
N GLY A 82 2.46 3.43 17.85
CA GLY A 82 2.90 2.03 17.83
C GLY A 82 1.74 1.05 17.67
N LYS A 83 0.63 1.26 18.39
CA LYS A 83 -0.58 0.44 18.29
C LYS A 83 -1.23 0.53 16.90
N GLU A 84 -1.38 1.75 16.34
CA GLU A 84 -1.95 1.91 15.00
C GLU A 84 -1.04 1.34 13.91
N ALA A 85 0.29 1.50 14.04
CA ALA A 85 1.24 0.85 13.14
C ALA A 85 1.15 -0.68 13.20
N GLN A 86 1.04 -1.26 14.41
CA GLN A 86 0.88 -2.70 14.60
C GLN A 86 -0.42 -3.22 13.98
N LYS A 87 -1.53 -2.50 14.18
CA LYS A 87 -2.83 -2.87 13.60
C LYS A 87 -2.77 -2.93 12.07
N VAL A 88 -2.19 -1.91 11.44
CA VAL A 88 -2.02 -1.85 9.98
C VAL A 88 -1.08 -2.97 9.50
N GLN A 89 -0.01 -3.25 10.23
CA GLN A 89 0.92 -4.33 9.89
C GLN A 89 0.24 -5.71 9.95
N LEU A 90 -0.60 -5.96 10.95
CA LEU A 90 -1.36 -7.21 11.07
C LEU A 90 -2.34 -7.39 9.91
N GLU A 91 -3.08 -6.33 9.53
CA GLU A 91 -3.97 -6.36 8.37
C GLU A 91 -3.19 -6.66 7.08
N MET A 92 -2.02 -6.05 6.89
CA MET A 92 -1.14 -6.34 5.76
C MET A 92 -0.61 -7.78 5.76
N ALA A 93 -0.27 -8.32 6.93
CA ALA A 93 0.17 -9.71 7.07
C ALA A 93 -0.95 -10.70 6.68
N GLU A 94 -2.19 -10.42 7.06
CA GLU A 94 -3.35 -11.20 6.60
C GLU A 94 -3.50 -11.15 5.07
N MET A 95 -3.32 -9.99 4.45
CA MET A 95 -3.39 -9.85 3.00
C MET A 95 -2.27 -10.61 2.28
N LEU A 96 -1.04 -10.59 2.83
CA LEU A 96 0.06 -11.39 2.32
C LEU A 96 -0.29 -12.89 2.36
N ASN A 97 -0.75 -13.40 3.50
CA ASN A 97 -1.14 -14.81 3.62
C ASN A 97 -2.30 -15.21 2.68
N LYS A 98 -3.15 -14.26 2.31
CA LYS A 98 -4.34 -14.52 1.48
C LYS A 98 -4.05 -14.47 -0.01
N TYR A 99 -3.13 -13.62 -0.45
CA TYR A 99 -2.95 -13.28 -1.88
C TYR A 99 -1.53 -13.51 -2.42
N LEU A 100 -0.55 -13.79 -1.57
CA LEU A 100 0.83 -14.11 -1.96
C LEU A 100 1.10 -15.60 -1.75
#